data_AF-A0A1C6CI88-F1
#
_entry.id   AF-A0A1C6CI88-F1
#
_cell.length_a   1.000
_cell.length_b   1.000
_cell.length_c   1.000
_cell.angle_alpha   90.00
_cell.angle_beta   90.00
_cell.angle_gamma   90.00
#
_symmetry.space_group_name_H-M   'P 1'
#
loop_
_entity.id
_entity.type
_entity.pdbx_description
1 polymer ?
#
loop_
_entity_poly.entity_id
_entity_poly.type
_entity_poly.pdbx_seq_one_letter_code
_entity_poly.pdbx_strand_id
1 'polypeptide(L)'
;MKVLSLFDGISCGMAALERAGMPVERYAAYEIDKYAIKISEKNYPFIEHCGNVFDGDFTQYKGFDLLIGGSPCTYWSIAKRNRETTCEGEGFKFFMQYVRALKESGCRYFLYENNYSIHKDIKAEISRQLGVEPIMINSALVSAQSRKRCYWTNIPNVTQPDDKGILLKDIIESGMAWQGKTYCLTANYGNAYLKNTLERHQRTMIAEPVSCAVRSRYKDTGNRSKKAGGETFSAIEARKDGKANCMTTVTKDSMVLQPIRIGDIGSNAQGHRVYSVRGKSVTISASGGGQGGSTGLYKIDLPDGDYIIRKLSPIECERLQTLPDNYTEGVSNTQRYKQLGNGWTVDVIAHILSFIK
;
A
#
# COMPACT_ATOMS: atom_id res chain seq x y z
N MET A 1 -23.36 -9.92 -19.56
CA MET A 1 -22.14 -10.73 -19.75
C MET A 1 -22.12 -11.90 -18.79
N LYS A 2 -21.66 -13.06 -19.27
CA LYS A 2 -21.36 -14.26 -18.48
C LYS A 2 -19.86 -14.38 -18.30
N VAL A 3 -19.41 -14.42 -17.05
CA VAL A 3 -17.99 -14.29 -16.70
C VAL A 3 -17.55 -15.51 -15.90
N LEU A 4 -16.41 -16.06 -16.31
CA LEU A 4 -15.68 -17.09 -15.60
C LEU A 4 -14.42 -16.46 -15.02
N SER A 5 -14.27 -16.49 -13.70
CA SER A 5 -13.13 -15.94 -12.98
C SER A 5 -12.34 -17.03 -12.27
N LEU A 6 -11.08 -17.20 -12.64
CA LEU A 6 -10.16 -18.14 -12.01
C LEU A 6 -9.19 -17.38 -11.11
N PHE A 7 -8.95 -17.92 -9.92
CA PHE A 7 -8.11 -17.25 -8.91
C PHE A 7 -8.70 -15.88 -8.53
N ASP A 8 -10.01 -15.86 -8.27
CA ASP A 8 -10.80 -14.63 -8.18
C ASP A 8 -10.36 -13.69 -7.05
N GLY A 9 -9.80 -14.25 -5.98
CA GLY A 9 -9.40 -13.49 -4.81
C GLY A 9 -10.59 -12.76 -4.20
N ILE A 10 -10.47 -11.44 -4.09
CA ILE A 10 -11.50 -10.57 -3.51
C ILE A 10 -12.43 -9.99 -4.57
N SER A 11 -12.61 -10.66 -5.71
CA SER A 11 -13.49 -10.25 -6.81
C SER A 11 -13.19 -8.87 -7.40
N CYS A 12 -11.90 -8.52 -7.49
CA CYS A 12 -11.46 -7.30 -8.20
C CYS A 12 -11.93 -7.28 -9.66
N GLY A 13 -12.10 -8.46 -10.28
CA GLY A 13 -12.66 -8.60 -11.63
C GLY A 13 -14.10 -8.11 -11.74
N MET A 14 -14.98 -8.51 -10.81
CA MET A 14 -16.36 -8.02 -10.74
C MET A 14 -16.41 -6.51 -10.50
N ALA A 15 -15.61 -6.00 -9.56
CA ALA A 15 -15.50 -4.56 -9.31
C ALA A 15 -15.02 -3.76 -10.55
N ALA A 16 -14.19 -4.38 -11.40
CA ALA A 16 -13.73 -3.77 -12.64
C ALA A 16 -14.83 -3.75 -13.71
N LEU A 17 -15.60 -4.82 -13.83
CA LEU A 17 -16.75 -4.91 -14.75
C LEU A 17 -17.81 -3.87 -14.41
N GLU A 18 -18.15 -3.74 -13.12
CA GLU A 18 -19.07 -2.71 -12.62
C GLU A 18 -18.58 -1.31 -12.99
N ARG A 19 -17.28 -1.04 -12.81
CA ARG A 19 -16.68 0.26 -13.13
C ARG A 19 -16.62 0.57 -14.63
N ALA A 20 -16.43 -0.46 -15.45
CA ALA A 20 -16.51 -0.34 -16.90
C ALA A 20 -17.96 -0.22 -17.40
N GLY A 21 -18.96 -0.25 -16.51
CA GLY A 21 -20.37 -0.16 -16.88
C GLY A 21 -20.89 -1.42 -17.60
N MET A 22 -20.23 -2.56 -17.42
CA MET A 22 -20.56 -3.81 -18.11
C MET A 22 -21.57 -4.62 -17.28
N PRO A 23 -22.81 -4.82 -17.75
CA PRO A 23 -23.79 -5.60 -16.99
C PRO A 23 -23.40 -7.08 -16.94
N VAL A 24 -23.38 -7.65 -15.74
CA VAL A 24 -23.03 -9.06 -15.49
C VAL A 24 -24.30 -9.85 -15.19
N GLU A 25 -24.58 -10.83 -16.03
CA GLU A 25 -25.73 -11.74 -15.90
C GLU A 25 -25.40 -12.92 -14.98
N ARG A 26 -24.18 -13.46 -15.13
CA ARG A 26 -23.70 -14.61 -14.37
C ARG A 26 -22.21 -14.48 -14.13
N TYR A 27 -21.76 -14.77 -12.90
CA TYR A 27 -20.35 -14.70 -12.52
C TYR A 27 -19.97 -15.95 -11.72
N ALA A 28 -19.18 -16.84 -12.34
CA ALA A 28 -18.67 -18.06 -11.71
C ALA A 28 -17.21 -17.86 -11.32
N ALA A 29 -16.89 -18.04 -10.03
CA ALA A 29 -15.58 -17.74 -9.48
C ALA A 29 -14.94 -18.96 -8.78
N TYR A 30 -13.72 -19.30 -9.19
CA TYR A 30 -12.88 -20.29 -8.54
C TYR A 30 -11.90 -19.62 -7.59
N GLU A 31 -12.11 -19.84 -6.30
CA GLU A 31 -11.28 -19.37 -5.19
C GLU A 31 -11.36 -20.36 -4.02
N ILE A 32 -10.26 -20.54 -3.29
CA ILE A 32 -10.14 -21.48 -2.17
C ILE A 32 -9.82 -20.79 -0.84
N ASP A 33 -9.29 -19.56 -0.86
CA ASP A 33 -9.00 -18.80 0.34
C ASP A 33 -10.31 -18.32 0.97
N LYS A 34 -10.67 -18.93 2.09
CA LYS A 34 -11.90 -18.61 2.85
C LYS A 34 -12.06 -17.13 3.20
N TYR A 35 -10.97 -16.36 3.36
CA TYR A 35 -11.07 -14.93 3.68
C TYR A 35 -11.35 -14.12 2.42
N ALA A 36 -10.80 -14.54 1.28
CA ALA A 36 -11.08 -13.94 -0.01
C ALA A 36 -12.55 -14.15 -0.40
N ILE A 37 -13.05 -15.40 -0.27
CA ILE A 37 -14.47 -15.75 -0.46
C ILE A 37 -15.36 -14.91 0.47
N LYS A 38 -15.06 -14.84 1.77
CA LYS A 38 -15.84 -14.02 2.71
C LYS A 38 -15.93 -12.54 2.31
N ILE A 39 -14.84 -11.96 1.78
CA ILE A 39 -14.85 -10.57 1.29
C ILE A 39 -15.69 -10.48 0.01
N SER A 40 -15.58 -11.46 -0.89
CA SER A 40 -16.37 -11.52 -2.11
C SER A 40 -17.87 -11.59 -1.80
N GLU A 41 -18.31 -12.54 -0.96
CA GLU A 41 -19.70 -12.72 -0.56
C GLU A 41 -20.32 -11.47 0.08
N LYS A 42 -19.52 -10.70 0.85
CA LYS A 42 -19.96 -9.43 1.43
C LYS A 42 -20.32 -8.41 0.35
N ASN A 43 -19.48 -8.29 -0.68
CA ASN A 43 -19.61 -7.23 -1.69
C ASN A 43 -20.49 -7.66 -2.87
N TYR A 44 -20.46 -8.94 -3.22
CA TYR A 44 -21.11 -9.52 -4.41
C TYR A 44 -21.74 -10.88 -4.06
N PRO A 45 -22.83 -10.92 -3.29
CA PRO A 45 -23.45 -12.17 -2.80
C PRO A 45 -24.04 -13.06 -3.91
N PHE A 46 -24.15 -12.55 -5.14
CA PHE A 46 -24.63 -13.31 -6.30
C PHE A 46 -23.53 -14.12 -7.01
N ILE A 47 -22.26 -13.95 -6.62
CA ILE A 47 -21.14 -14.69 -7.22
C ILE A 47 -21.25 -16.19 -6.89
N GLU A 48 -21.14 -17.03 -7.92
CA GLU A 48 -21.11 -18.48 -7.76
C GLU A 48 -19.71 -18.94 -7.37
N HIS A 49 -19.48 -19.26 -6.09
CA HIS A 49 -18.20 -19.76 -5.61
C HIS A 49 -18.03 -21.26 -5.91
N CYS A 50 -17.17 -21.58 -6.89
CA CYS A 50 -16.98 -22.93 -7.42
C CYS A 50 -15.85 -23.74 -6.75
N GLY A 51 -15.07 -23.10 -5.86
CA GLY A 51 -14.01 -23.76 -5.10
C GLY A 51 -12.70 -23.95 -5.88
N ASN A 52 -12.12 -25.15 -5.79
CA ASN A 52 -10.78 -25.43 -6.30
C ASN A 52 -10.77 -25.58 -7.83
N VAL A 53 -9.91 -24.80 -8.48
CA VAL A 53 -9.76 -24.75 -9.94
C VAL A 53 -9.39 -26.10 -10.56
N PHE A 54 -8.63 -26.95 -9.86
CA PHE A 54 -8.21 -28.24 -10.39
C PHE A 54 -9.38 -29.22 -10.56
N ASP A 55 -10.39 -29.11 -9.69
CA ASP A 55 -11.54 -30.00 -9.62
C ASP A 55 -12.70 -29.52 -10.53
N GLY A 56 -12.57 -28.34 -11.16
CA GLY A 56 -13.59 -27.75 -11.99
C GLY A 56 -13.73 -28.40 -13.37
N ASP A 57 -14.97 -28.75 -13.75
CA ASP A 57 -15.37 -29.01 -15.13
C ASP A 57 -15.71 -27.69 -15.83
N PHE A 58 -14.84 -27.21 -16.73
CA PHE A 58 -15.04 -25.93 -17.39
C PHE A 58 -15.94 -26.02 -18.63
N THR A 59 -16.31 -27.22 -19.07
CA THR A 59 -17.16 -27.42 -20.25
C THR A 59 -18.59 -26.92 -20.04
N GLN A 60 -19.03 -26.85 -18.77
CA GLN A 60 -20.32 -26.28 -18.38
C GLN A 60 -20.42 -24.76 -18.65
N TYR A 61 -19.29 -24.07 -18.84
CA TYR A 61 -19.23 -22.64 -19.11
C TYR A 61 -19.13 -22.32 -20.61
N LYS A 62 -19.46 -23.29 -21.48
CA LYS A 62 -19.54 -23.05 -22.92
C LYS A 62 -20.50 -21.90 -23.24
N GLY A 63 -20.01 -20.95 -24.03
CA GLY A 63 -20.76 -19.74 -24.39
C GLY A 63 -20.66 -18.60 -23.39
N PHE A 64 -19.77 -18.69 -22.39
CA PHE A 64 -19.42 -17.54 -21.57
C PHE A 64 -18.66 -16.48 -22.39
N ASP A 65 -18.84 -15.21 -22.03
CA ASP A 65 -18.30 -14.09 -22.80
C ASP A 65 -16.83 -13.83 -22.47
N LEU A 66 -16.46 -13.97 -21.19
CA LEU A 66 -15.18 -13.51 -20.67
C LEU A 66 -14.61 -14.49 -19.64
N LEU A 67 -13.36 -14.90 -19.87
CA LEU A 67 -12.51 -15.58 -18.89
C LEU A 67 -11.50 -14.59 -18.31
N ILE A 68 -11.47 -14.41 -16.99
CA ILE A 68 -10.45 -13.60 -16.32
C ILE A 68 -9.70 -14.44 -15.28
N GLY A 69 -8.43 -14.14 -15.04
CA GLY A 69 -7.71 -14.76 -13.95
C GLY A 69 -6.24 -14.37 -13.83
N GLY A 70 -5.70 -14.50 -12.62
CA GLY A 70 -4.30 -14.24 -12.33
C GLY A 70 -3.73 -15.33 -11.44
N SER A 71 -3.00 -16.28 -12.02
CA SER A 71 -2.50 -17.42 -11.25
C SER A 71 -1.48 -16.98 -10.20
N PRO A 72 -1.31 -17.74 -9.09
CA PRO A 72 -0.45 -17.33 -7.98
C PRO A 72 0.97 -16.93 -8.40
N CYS A 73 1.26 -15.63 -8.32
CA CYS A 73 2.53 -15.06 -8.78
C CYS A 73 3.72 -15.32 -7.82
N THR A 74 3.45 -15.90 -6.65
CA THR A 74 4.43 -16.16 -5.57
C THR A 74 5.56 -17.09 -6.04
N TYR A 75 5.30 -17.96 -7.00
CA TYR A 75 6.31 -18.87 -7.56
C TYR A 75 7.32 -18.16 -8.47
N TRP A 76 6.92 -17.07 -9.12
CA TRP A 76 7.71 -16.42 -10.19
C TRP A 76 8.30 -15.07 -9.80
N SER A 77 7.86 -14.49 -8.69
CA SER A 77 8.34 -13.19 -8.21
C SER A 77 9.84 -13.21 -7.85
N ILE A 78 10.57 -12.16 -8.26
CA ILE A 78 11.97 -11.92 -7.85
C ILE A 78 12.16 -11.80 -6.33
N ALA A 79 11.09 -11.52 -5.58
CA ALA A 79 11.15 -11.44 -4.13
C ALA A 79 11.33 -12.81 -3.45
N LYS A 80 11.15 -13.92 -4.18
CA LYS A 80 11.33 -15.29 -3.68
C LYS A 80 12.78 -15.74 -3.89
N ARG A 81 13.41 -16.21 -2.82
CA ARG A 81 14.83 -16.68 -2.81
C ARG A 81 15.09 -17.86 -3.75
N ASN A 82 14.08 -18.70 -4.00
CA ASN A 82 14.11 -19.86 -4.90
C ASN A 82 12.88 -19.82 -5.83
N ARG A 83 12.82 -18.80 -6.70
CA ARG A 83 11.73 -18.68 -7.68
C ARG A 83 11.88 -19.71 -8.79
N GLU A 84 10.76 -20.10 -9.39
CA GLU A 84 10.78 -20.96 -10.58
C GLU A 84 11.27 -20.15 -11.78
N THR A 85 12.11 -20.78 -12.59
CA THR A 85 12.62 -20.22 -13.85
C THR A 85 12.27 -21.09 -15.06
N THR A 86 11.73 -22.29 -14.82
CA THR A 86 11.31 -23.28 -15.82
C THR A 86 9.79 -23.47 -15.78
N CYS A 87 9.24 -24.04 -16.85
CA CYS A 87 7.79 -24.24 -17.04
C CYS A 87 7.27 -25.57 -16.45
N GLU A 88 7.94 -26.11 -15.44
CA GLU A 88 7.62 -27.42 -14.83
C GLU A 88 7.10 -27.29 -13.39
N GLY A 89 7.23 -26.10 -12.82
CA GLY A 89 6.89 -25.85 -11.43
C GLY A 89 5.39 -25.75 -11.15
N GLU A 90 5.06 -25.63 -9.86
CA GLU A 90 3.69 -25.53 -9.38
C GLU A 90 2.98 -24.29 -9.92
N GLY A 91 3.68 -23.15 -10.02
CA GLY A 91 3.13 -21.93 -10.61
C GLY A 91 2.65 -22.15 -12.05
N PHE A 92 3.38 -22.97 -12.81
CA PHE A 92 3.03 -23.29 -14.19
C PHE A 92 1.84 -24.24 -14.27
N LYS A 93 1.69 -25.19 -13.34
CA LYS A 93 0.51 -26.05 -13.24
C LYS A 93 -0.77 -25.24 -13.05
N PHE A 94 -0.75 -24.21 -12.20
CA PHE A 94 -1.88 -23.29 -12.04
C PHE A 94 -2.19 -22.51 -13.32
N PHE A 95 -1.16 -22.03 -14.03
CA PHE A 95 -1.36 -21.39 -15.34
C PHE A 95 -1.98 -22.35 -16.36
N MET A 96 -1.58 -23.61 -16.38
CA MET A 96 -2.18 -24.61 -17.27
C MET A 96 -3.66 -24.88 -16.97
N GLN A 97 -4.12 -24.68 -15.74
CA GLN A 97 -5.56 -24.70 -15.42
C GLN A 97 -6.31 -23.54 -16.08
N TYR A 98 -5.70 -22.35 -16.15
CA TYR A 98 -6.26 -21.24 -16.90
C TYR A 98 -6.35 -21.56 -18.40
N VAL A 99 -5.30 -22.15 -18.98
CA VAL A 99 -5.29 -22.59 -20.38
C VAL A 99 -6.36 -23.66 -20.63
N ARG A 100 -6.54 -24.61 -19.69
CA ARG A 100 -7.60 -25.62 -19.74
C ARG A 100 -8.98 -24.97 -19.75
N ALA A 101 -9.24 -24.06 -18.80
CA ALA A 101 -10.50 -23.33 -18.71
C ALA A 101 -10.81 -22.55 -19.99
N LEU A 102 -9.81 -21.86 -20.58
CA LEU A 102 -9.98 -21.14 -21.84
C LEU A 102 -10.42 -22.05 -22.98
N LYS A 103 -9.75 -23.20 -23.13
CA LYS A 103 -10.05 -24.18 -24.20
C LYS A 103 -11.41 -24.85 -24.01
N GLU A 104 -11.73 -25.27 -22.80
CA GLU A 104 -12.95 -26.03 -22.48
C GLU A 104 -14.21 -25.15 -22.47
N SER A 105 -14.13 -23.94 -21.91
CA SER A 105 -15.23 -22.97 -21.89
C SER A 105 -15.43 -22.28 -23.24
N GLY A 106 -14.36 -22.13 -24.04
CA GLY A 106 -14.43 -21.42 -25.32
C GLY A 106 -14.85 -19.96 -25.16
N CYS A 107 -14.50 -19.31 -24.05
CA CYS A 107 -14.84 -17.91 -23.79
C CYS A 107 -14.40 -16.99 -24.94
N ARG A 108 -15.27 -16.05 -25.34
CA ARG A 108 -15.01 -15.14 -26.46
C ARG A 108 -13.80 -14.24 -26.20
N TYR A 109 -13.72 -13.67 -25.00
CA TYR A 109 -12.62 -12.84 -24.54
C TYR A 109 -11.90 -13.48 -23.36
N PHE A 110 -10.62 -13.20 -23.22
CA PHE A 110 -9.87 -13.59 -22.02
C PHE A 110 -8.93 -12.49 -21.54
N LEU A 111 -8.66 -12.46 -20.24
CA LEU A 111 -7.67 -11.60 -19.61
C LEU A 111 -6.89 -12.36 -18.54
N TYR A 112 -5.61 -12.59 -18.80
CA TYR A 112 -4.69 -13.22 -17.87
C TYR A 112 -3.68 -12.21 -17.32
N GLU A 113 -3.56 -12.09 -16.00
CA GLU A 113 -2.64 -11.17 -15.32
C GLU A 113 -1.53 -11.92 -14.59
N ASN A 114 -0.32 -11.36 -14.61
CA ASN A 114 0.73 -11.77 -13.69
C ASN A 114 1.81 -10.70 -13.48
N ASN A 115 2.76 -10.96 -12.58
CA ASN A 115 3.83 -10.03 -12.22
C ASN A 115 4.77 -9.72 -13.39
N TYR A 116 5.29 -8.50 -13.47
CA TYR A 116 6.22 -8.11 -14.53
C TYR A 116 7.56 -8.87 -14.49
N SER A 117 7.96 -9.32 -13.30
CA SER A 117 9.29 -9.88 -13.03
C SER A 117 9.44 -11.38 -13.36
N ILE A 118 8.43 -12.00 -13.97
CA ILE A 118 8.46 -13.41 -14.39
C ILE A 118 9.71 -13.66 -15.25
N HIS A 119 10.29 -14.86 -15.10
CA HIS A 119 11.43 -15.27 -15.92
C HIS A 119 11.07 -15.24 -17.42
N LYS A 120 12.02 -14.80 -18.26
CA LYS A 120 11.78 -14.60 -19.70
C LYS A 120 11.22 -15.85 -20.40
N ASP A 121 11.67 -17.04 -20.02
CA ASP A 121 11.26 -18.29 -20.66
C ASP A 121 9.82 -18.66 -20.29
N ILE A 122 9.44 -18.47 -19.02
CA ILE A 122 8.05 -18.65 -18.57
C ILE A 122 7.15 -17.63 -19.27
N LYS A 123 7.61 -16.38 -19.40
CA LYS A 123 6.86 -15.33 -20.09
C LYS A 123 6.60 -15.68 -21.55
N ALA A 124 7.63 -16.16 -22.25
CA ALA A 124 7.55 -16.61 -23.64
C ALA A 124 6.60 -17.80 -23.80
N GLU A 125 6.65 -18.76 -22.86
CA GLU A 125 5.76 -19.92 -22.88
C GLU A 125 4.30 -19.54 -22.60
N ILE A 126 4.03 -18.59 -21.69
CA ILE A 126 2.68 -18.04 -21.49
C ILE A 126 2.18 -17.41 -22.79
N SER A 127 2.99 -16.57 -23.45
CA SER A 127 2.62 -15.97 -24.75
C SER A 127 2.34 -17.04 -25.79
N ARG A 128 3.14 -18.11 -25.85
CA ARG A 128 2.96 -19.23 -26.79
C ARG A 128 1.64 -19.97 -26.56
N GLN A 129 1.28 -20.24 -25.30
CA GLN A 129 0.07 -20.98 -24.94
C GLN A 129 -1.21 -20.15 -25.13
N LEU A 130 -1.13 -18.84 -24.90
CA LEU A 130 -2.27 -17.91 -25.06
C LEU A 130 -2.36 -17.32 -26.48
N GLY A 131 -1.32 -17.43 -27.29
CA GLY A 131 -1.26 -16.94 -28.66
C GLY A 131 -1.16 -15.41 -28.80
N VAL A 132 -0.83 -14.69 -27.72
CA VAL A 132 -0.73 -13.22 -27.68
C VAL A 132 0.47 -12.78 -26.84
N GLU A 133 1.00 -11.60 -27.12
CA GLU A 133 2.05 -10.99 -26.29
C GLU A 133 1.46 -10.13 -25.16
N PRO A 134 2.17 -9.99 -24.02
CA PRO A 134 1.66 -9.25 -22.89
C PRO A 134 1.81 -7.74 -23.08
N ILE A 135 0.80 -7.03 -22.60
CA ILE A 135 0.84 -5.59 -22.39
C ILE A 135 1.35 -5.35 -20.97
N MET A 136 2.43 -4.57 -20.83
CA MET A 136 2.90 -4.13 -19.52
C MET A 136 2.22 -2.82 -19.15
N ILE A 137 1.47 -2.80 -18.04
CA ILE A 137 0.87 -1.58 -17.50
C ILE A 137 1.41 -1.35 -16.09
N ASN A 138 1.78 -0.11 -15.81
CA ASN A 138 2.13 0.33 -14.46
C ASN A 138 0.91 0.99 -13.81
N SER A 139 0.46 0.46 -12.67
CA SER A 139 -0.65 1.07 -11.91
C SER A 139 -0.39 2.51 -11.48
N ALA A 140 0.85 2.99 -11.56
CA ALA A 140 1.20 4.38 -11.26
C ALA A 140 0.42 5.40 -12.12
N LEU A 141 -0.08 4.99 -13.30
CA LEU A 141 -0.90 5.82 -14.16
C LEU A 141 -2.30 6.07 -13.56
N VAL A 142 -2.85 5.12 -12.81
CA VAL A 142 -4.24 5.21 -12.30
C VAL A 142 -4.33 5.16 -10.77
N SER A 143 -3.19 5.07 -10.09
CA SER A 143 -3.07 4.95 -8.64
C SER A 143 -1.79 5.58 -8.12
N ALA A 144 -1.70 5.77 -6.80
CA ALA A 144 -0.50 6.20 -6.11
C ALA A 144 0.59 5.10 -6.00
N GLN A 145 0.41 3.93 -6.64
CA GLN A 145 1.30 2.78 -6.55
C GLN A 145 2.14 2.55 -7.81
N SER A 146 3.46 2.38 -7.63
CA SER A 146 4.28 1.76 -8.69
C SER A 146 4.14 0.24 -8.63
N ARG A 147 3.32 -0.30 -9.54
CA ARG A 147 3.02 -1.73 -9.67
C ARG A 147 2.98 -2.08 -11.15
N LYS A 148 4.08 -2.66 -11.64
CA LYS A 148 4.18 -3.18 -13.01
C LYS A 148 3.62 -4.60 -13.07
N ARG A 149 2.71 -4.84 -14.02
CA ARG A 149 2.10 -6.14 -14.31
C ARG A 149 2.06 -6.38 -15.81
N CYS A 150 2.04 -7.66 -16.19
CA CYS A 150 1.86 -8.12 -17.55
C CYS A 150 0.43 -8.64 -17.70
N TYR A 151 -0.23 -8.23 -18.79
CA TYR A 151 -1.59 -8.62 -19.12
C TYR A 151 -1.61 -9.27 -20.50
N TRP A 152 -2.05 -10.52 -20.58
CA TRP A 152 -2.26 -11.24 -21.83
C TRP A 152 -3.76 -11.26 -22.11
N THR A 153 -4.17 -10.79 -23.27
CA THR A 153 -5.58 -10.72 -23.64
C THR A 153 -5.75 -10.72 -25.16
N ASN A 154 -6.88 -11.25 -25.62
CA ASN A 154 -7.34 -11.13 -27.00
C ASN A 154 -8.30 -9.94 -27.22
N ILE A 155 -8.53 -9.10 -26.20
CA ILE A 155 -9.32 -7.87 -26.34
C ILE A 155 -8.56 -6.93 -27.28
N PRO A 156 -9.17 -6.47 -28.39
CA PRO A 156 -8.45 -5.73 -29.41
C PRO A 156 -8.17 -4.29 -28.99
N ASN A 157 -7.05 -3.75 -29.48
CA ASN A 157 -6.69 -2.32 -29.38
C ASN A 157 -6.49 -1.77 -27.96
N VAL A 158 -6.22 -2.62 -26.97
CA VAL A 158 -5.93 -2.16 -25.59
C VAL A 158 -4.68 -1.27 -25.59
N THR A 159 -4.85 -0.02 -25.14
CA THR A 159 -3.76 0.95 -24.98
C THR A 159 -3.37 1.12 -23.52
N GLN A 160 -2.33 1.93 -23.25
CA GLN A 160 -2.06 2.40 -21.89
C GLN A 160 -3.21 3.31 -21.39
N PRO A 161 -3.53 3.27 -20.09
CA PRO A 161 -4.43 4.25 -19.48
C PRO A 161 -3.74 5.61 -19.37
N ASP A 162 -4.53 6.68 -19.36
CA ASP A 162 -4.04 8.03 -19.11
C ASP A 162 -3.56 8.17 -17.66
N ASP A 163 -2.53 9.01 -17.44
CA ASP A 163 -2.04 9.31 -16.10
C ASP A 163 -3.03 10.24 -15.37
N LYS A 164 -3.66 9.73 -14.32
CA LYS A 164 -4.56 10.47 -13.43
C LYS A 164 -3.82 11.42 -12.48
N GLY A 165 -2.49 11.39 -12.43
CA GLY A 165 -1.67 12.28 -11.60
C GLY A 165 -1.77 12.00 -10.09
N ILE A 166 -2.30 10.83 -9.69
CA ILE A 166 -2.61 10.51 -8.29
C ILE A 166 -1.33 10.23 -7.49
N LEU A 167 -1.07 10.97 -6.42
CA LEU A 167 0.10 10.81 -5.56
C LEU A 167 -0.27 10.16 -4.23
N LEU A 168 0.74 9.70 -3.49
CA LEU A 168 0.55 9.06 -2.18
C LEU A 168 -0.14 10.00 -1.19
N LYS A 169 0.16 11.30 -1.23
CA LYS A 169 -0.51 12.31 -0.41
C LYS A 169 -2.02 12.39 -0.65
N ASP A 170 -2.50 11.98 -1.83
CA ASP A 170 -3.91 12.10 -2.22
C ASP A 170 -4.76 10.92 -1.69
N ILE A 171 -4.12 9.86 -1.20
CA ILE A 171 -4.81 8.65 -0.73
C ILE A 171 -4.66 8.39 0.77
N ILE A 172 -3.70 9.03 1.44
CA ILE A 172 -3.46 8.89 2.88
C ILE A 172 -4.56 9.59 3.69
N GLU A 173 -4.94 9.00 4.82
CA GLU A 173 -5.95 9.57 5.72
C GLU A 173 -5.35 10.67 6.61
N SER A 174 -4.07 10.54 6.95
CA SER A 174 -3.32 11.57 7.69
C SER A 174 -1.80 11.33 7.59
N GLY A 175 -1.02 12.30 8.06
CA GLY A 175 0.44 12.21 8.14
C GLY A 175 1.16 12.68 6.88
N MET A 176 2.48 12.50 6.89
CA MET A 176 3.37 12.85 5.78
C MET A 176 3.97 11.60 5.15
N ALA A 177 3.89 11.55 3.82
CA ALA A 177 4.47 10.49 3.02
C ALA A 177 5.97 10.72 2.80
N TRP A 178 6.76 9.66 2.94
CA TRP A 178 8.21 9.70 2.68
C TRP A 178 8.55 9.98 1.19
N GLN A 179 7.68 9.56 0.27
CA GLN A 179 7.91 9.64 -1.19
C GLN A 179 6.59 9.77 -1.95
N GLY A 180 6.65 10.27 -3.20
CA GLY A 180 5.45 10.62 -3.98
C GLY A 180 4.56 9.45 -4.44
N LYS A 181 5.11 8.25 -4.62
CA LYS A 181 4.37 7.02 -4.98
C LYS A 181 4.80 5.88 -4.05
N THR A 182 3.88 4.98 -3.69
CA THR A 182 4.22 3.79 -2.90
C THR A 182 4.89 2.71 -3.76
N TYR A 183 5.68 1.86 -3.12
CA TYR A 183 6.10 0.57 -3.68
C TYR A 183 4.91 -0.40 -3.83
N CYS A 184 5.08 -1.43 -4.67
CA CYS A 184 4.09 -2.50 -4.82
C CYS A 184 3.78 -3.17 -3.47
N LEU A 185 2.49 -3.33 -3.14
CA LEU A 185 2.05 -4.08 -1.97
C LEU A 185 2.39 -5.56 -2.17
N THR A 186 2.73 -6.22 -1.06
CA THR A 186 3.09 -7.64 -1.02
C THR A 186 2.14 -8.39 -0.10
N ALA A 187 1.77 -9.63 -0.46
CA ALA A 187 0.86 -10.49 0.32
C ALA A 187 1.24 -10.63 1.81
N ASN A 188 2.53 -10.58 2.15
CA ASN A 188 2.98 -10.59 3.54
C ASN A 188 3.37 -9.17 3.99
N TYR A 189 2.39 -8.41 4.48
CA TYR A 189 2.58 -7.05 5.03
C TYR A 189 2.56 -7.01 6.57
N GLY A 190 2.47 -8.17 7.23
CA GLY A 190 2.20 -8.30 8.67
C GLY A 190 3.30 -7.77 9.61
N ASN A 191 4.53 -7.58 9.13
CA ASN A 191 5.71 -7.21 9.94
C ASN A 191 6.59 -6.18 9.19
N ALA A 192 6.05 -4.99 8.89
CA ALA A 192 6.78 -3.91 8.22
C ALA A 192 7.53 -3.03 9.24
N TYR A 193 8.85 -2.88 9.07
CA TYR A 193 9.70 -2.01 9.90
C TYR A 193 10.32 -0.91 9.05
N LEU A 194 10.73 0.21 9.65
CA LEU A 194 11.33 1.35 8.94
C LEU A 194 12.50 0.96 8.02
N LYS A 195 13.37 0.03 8.46
CA LYS A 195 14.49 -0.47 7.65
C LYS A 195 14.05 -1.07 6.30
N ASN A 196 12.83 -1.63 6.21
CA ASN A 196 12.30 -2.15 4.95
C ASN A 196 12.16 -1.04 3.90
N THR A 197 11.74 0.15 4.32
CA THR A 197 11.60 1.31 3.44
C THR A 197 12.96 1.87 3.06
N LEU A 198 13.83 2.11 4.06
CA LEU A 198 15.11 2.81 3.88
C LEU A 198 16.16 2.00 3.11
N GLU A 199 16.30 0.71 3.44
CA GLU A 199 17.38 -0.12 2.89
C GLU A 199 16.93 -1.02 1.74
N ARG A 200 15.68 -1.48 1.79
CA ARG A 200 15.17 -2.49 0.84
C ARG A 200 14.24 -1.92 -0.21
N HIS A 201 13.87 -0.64 -0.11
CA HIS A 201 12.91 -0.01 -1.02
C HIS A 201 11.60 -0.81 -1.12
N GLN A 202 11.11 -1.30 0.03
CA GLN A 202 9.92 -2.14 0.17
C GLN A 202 9.05 -1.64 1.32
N ARG A 203 7.72 -1.70 1.18
CA ARG A 203 6.73 -1.36 2.21
C ARG A 203 6.83 0.10 2.66
N THR A 204 6.04 0.97 2.03
CA THR A 204 6.05 2.41 2.34
C THR A 204 5.44 2.68 3.72
N MET A 205 6.10 3.57 4.47
CA MET A 205 5.71 3.99 5.81
C MET A 205 5.31 5.48 5.81
N ILE A 206 4.39 5.84 6.69
CA ILE A 206 3.83 7.19 6.89
C ILE A 206 4.25 7.69 8.26
N ALA A 207 4.67 8.95 8.34
CA ALA A 207 4.95 9.64 9.59
C ALA A 207 3.68 10.38 10.04
N GLU A 208 3.11 9.98 11.18
CA GLU A 208 1.96 10.65 11.77
C GLU A 208 2.37 11.52 12.95
N PRO A 209 1.88 12.77 13.03
CA PRO A 209 2.15 13.64 14.17
C PRO A 209 1.49 13.09 15.43
N VAL A 210 2.20 13.17 16.56
CA VAL A 210 1.70 12.73 17.87
C VAL A 210 1.34 13.94 18.72
N SER A 211 0.19 13.89 19.38
CA SER A 211 -0.18 14.91 20.36
C SER A 211 0.73 14.77 21.59
N CYS A 212 1.42 15.85 21.96
CA CYS A 212 2.35 15.85 23.09
C CYS A 212 1.83 16.73 24.23
N ALA A 213 2.08 16.33 25.48
CA ALA A 213 1.74 17.08 26.67
C ALA A 213 2.98 17.29 27.54
N VAL A 214 3.14 18.50 28.10
CA VAL A 214 4.21 18.78 29.05
C VAL A 214 3.77 18.29 30.43
N ARG A 215 4.52 17.37 31.03
CA ARG A 215 4.29 16.87 32.40
C ARG A 215 5.48 17.17 33.28
N SER A 216 5.22 17.66 34.49
CA SER A 216 6.25 17.82 35.51
C SER A 216 6.59 16.47 36.11
N ARG A 217 7.88 16.10 36.11
CA ARG A 217 8.42 14.93 36.79
C ARG A 217 9.35 15.36 37.91
N TYR A 218 9.38 14.58 38.99
CA TYR A 218 10.36 14.76 40.06
C TYR A 218 11.67 14.09 39.62
N LYS A 219 12.81 14.76 39.81
CA LYS A 219 14.11 14.06 39.76
C LYS A 219 14.12 13.01 40.87
N ASP A 220 14.28 11.75 40.51
CA ASP A 220 14.40 10.67 41.47
C ASP A 220 15.73 10.84 42.22
N THR A 221 15.65 11.19 43.51
CA THR A 221 16.83 11.33 44.37
C THR A 221 17.28 9.99 44.95
N GLY A 222 16.74 8.86 44.47
CA GLY A 222 17.20 7.52 44.80
C GLY A 222 16.92 7.08 46.24
N ASN A 223 16.00 7.74 46.96
CA ASN A 223 15.75 7.44 48.37
C ASN A 223 14.24 7.45 48.68
N ARG A 224 13.66 6.26 48.93
CA ARG A 224 12.20 6.04 49.08
C ARG A 224 11.58 6.65 50.35
N SER A 225 12.36 7.23 51.27
CA SER A 225 11.90 7.71 52.58
C SER A 225 11.86 9.23 52.76
N LYS A 226 12.33 10.03 51.79
CA LYS A 226 12.19 11.50 51.82
C LYS A 226 11.11 11.93 50.83
N LYS A 227 10.10 12.69 51.28
CA LYS A 227 9.20 13.43 50.38
C LYS A 227 10.07 14.21 49.39
N ALA A 228 9.83 13.99 48.10
CA ALA A 228 10.62 14.53 47.00
C ALA A 228 10.67 16.07 47.07
N GLY A 229 11.74 16.60 47.68
CA GLY A 229 12.15 17.99 47.57
C GLY A 229 13.06 18.23 46.35
N GLY A 230 13.10 17.29 45.41
CA GLY A 230 13.90 17.38 44.21
C GLY A 230 13.30 18.37 43.21
N GLU A 231 14.18 19.09 42.50
CA GLU A 231 13.80 19.96 41.39
C GLU A 231 12.88 19.22 40.40
N THR A 232 11.74 19.83 40.10
CA THR A 232 10.86 19.34 39.03
C THR A 232 11.43 19.74 37.68
N PHE A 233 11.48 18.80 36.74
CA PHE A 233 11.72 19.13 35.35
C PHE A 233 10.46 18.86 34.52
N SER A 234 10.28 19.66 33.48
CA SER A 234 9.18 19.51 32.53
C SER A 234 9.61 18.55 31.42
N ALA A 235 8.90 17.45 31.26
CA ALA A 235 9.11 16.47 30.20
C ALA A 235 7.96 16.57 29.19
N ILE A 236 8.30 16.58 27.90
CA ILE A 236 7.31 16.45 26.82
C ILE A 236 6.99 14.96 26.68
N GLU A 237 5.73 14.59 26.82
CA GLU A 237 5.26 13.21 26.73
C GLU A 237 4.23 13.06 25.61
N ALA A 238 4.51 12.15 24.68
CA ALA A 238 3.58 11.72 23.64
C ALA A 238 2.33 11.07 24.27
N ARG A 239 1.16 11.60 23.94
CA ARG A 239 -0.14 11.07 24.36
C ARG A 239 -0.57 9.94 23.44
N LYS A 240 -0.66 8.73 24.00
CA LYS A 240 -1.11 7.53 23.28
C LYS A 240 -2.61 7.50 22.98
N ASP A 241 -3.39 8.40 23.57
CA ASP A 241 -4.85 8.45 23.47
C ASP A 241 -5.38 9.50 22.49
N GLY A 242 -4.50 10.29 21.86
CA GLY A 242 -4.86 11.22 20.77
C GLY A 242 -5.76 12.41 21.17
N LYS A 243 -5.94 12.69 22.47
CA LYS A 243 -6.87 13.72 22.98
C LYS A 243 -6.13 14.92 23.58
N ALA A 244 -6.63 16.13 23.31
CA ALA A 244 -6.20 17.37 23.97
C ALA A 244 -6.69 17.43 25.44
N ASN A 245 -6.02 18.23 26.29
CA ASN A 245 -6.48 18.46 27.67
C ASN A 245 -7.77 19.29 27.71
N CYS A 246 -8.56 19.10 28.78
CA CYS A 246 -9.61 20.03 29.16
C CYS A 246 -8.97 21.35 29.61
N MET A 247 -9.46 22.49 29.11
CA MET A 247 -8.95 23.81 29.50
C MET A 247 -9.21 24.02 31.00
N THR A 248 -8.16 24.37 31.75
CA THR A 248 -8.29 24.67 33.18
C THR A 248 -7.76 26.07 33.45
N THR A 249 -8.17 26.69 34.55
CA THR A 249 -7.70 28.03 34.98
C THR A 249 -6.21 28.08 35.35
N VAL A 250 -5.51 26.94 35.30
CA VAL A 250 -4.06 26.86 35.45
C VAL A 250 -3.47 26.80 34.04
N THR A 251 -2.72 27.83 33.64
CA THR A 251 -2.05 27.97 32.33
C THR A 251 -0.91 26.96 32.11
N LYS A 252 -1.22 25.66 32.16
CA LYS A 252 -0.40 24.54 31.69
C LYS A 252 -1.06 23.86 30.49
N ASP A 253 -1.84 24.65 29.75
CA ASP A 253 -2.58 24.21 28.58
C ASP A 253 -1.70 24.29 27.32
N SER A 254 -1.96 23.35 26.42
CA SER A 254 -1.49 23.22 25.04
C SER A 254 -0.61 24.39 24.55
N MET A 255 0.70 24.17 24.47
CA MET A 255 1.65 25.23 24.11
C MET A 255 1.80 25.40 22.60
N VAL A 256 1.98 26.66 22.19
CA VAL A 256 2.59 27.05 20.91
C VAL A 256 4.01 27.56 21.19
N LEU A 257 5.04 26.90 20.64
CA LEU A 257 6.46 26.95 21.05
C LEU A 257 7.21 28.30 20.84
N GLN A 258 8.35 28.51 21.51
CA GLN A 258 9.36 29.60 21.37
C GLN A 258 10.78 29.02 21.05
N PRO A 259 11.78 29.79 20.56
CA PRO A 259 13.13 29.28 20.20
C PRO A 259 13.97 28.81 21.39
N ILE A 260 14.73 27.72 21.25
CA ILE A 260 15.59 27.15 22.32
C ILE A 260 17.04 27.06 21.85
N ARG A 261 17.99 27.72 22.53
CA ARG A 261 19.43 27.71 22.19
C ARG A 261 20.17 26.55 22.90
N ILE A 262 21.03 25.84 22.18
CA ILE A 262 21.70 24.61 22.69
C ILE A 262 23.23 24.67 22.72
N GLY A 263 23.87 25.69 22.10
CA GLY A 263 25.33 25.87 22.18
C GLY A 263 25.89 26.93 21.22
N ASP A 264 27.20 26.89 20.99
CA ASP A 264 27.93 27.69 20.01
C ASP A 264 29.17 26.98 19.45
N ILE A 265 29.63 27.43 18.27
CA ILE A 265 30.81 26.88 17.58
C ILE A 265 31.88 27.98 17.47
N GLY A 266 32.93 27.85 18.29
CA GLY A 266 34.15 28.67 18.26
C GLY A 266 34.00 30.09 18.81
N SER A 267 32.81 30.69 18.78
CA SER A 267 32.52 32.02 19.31
C SER A 267 31.04 32.16 19.69
N ASN A 268 30.74 32.98 20.70
CA ASN A 268 29.38 33.23 21.18
C ASN A 268 28.62 34.31 20.35
N ALA A 269 29.25 34.78 19.27
CA ALA A 269 28.69 35.72 18.30
C ALA A 269 27.45 35.14 17.59
N GLN A 270 26.53 35.99 17.16
CA GLN A 270 25.17 35.60 16.73
C GLN A 270 25.14 34.55 15.61
N GLY A 271 26.02 34.63 14.62
CA GLY A 271 26.11 33.67 13.50
C GLY A 271 26.80 32.35 13.84
N HIS A 272 27.24 32.15 15.07
CA HIS A 272 27.95 30.95 15.54
C HIS A 272 27.13 30.17 16.57
N ARG A 273 25.90 30.63 16.87
CA ARG A 273 25.00 30.03 17.84
C ARG A 273 24.23 28.87 17.21
N VAL A 274 24.10 27.78 17.96
CA VAL A 274 23.39 26.57 17.54
C VAL A 274 22.07 26.46 18.30
N TYR A 275 20.96 26.31 17.57
CA TYR A 275 19.61 26.27 18.12
C TYR A 275 18.95 24.90 17.94
N SER A 276 18.05 24.55 18.85
CA SER A 276 17.25 23.33 18.79
C SER A 276 16.12 23.47 17.78
N VAL A 277 15.94 22.44 16.96
CA VAL A 277 14.83 22.26 16.03
C VAL A 277 13.45 22.12 16.71
N ARG A 278 13.43 21.88 18.03
CA ARG A 278 12.21 21.73 18.83
C ARG A 278 11.62 23.06 19.33
N GLY A 279 12.22 24.20 18.98
CA GLY A 279 11.72 25.54 19.26
C GLY A 279 11.39 26.33 17.98
N LYS A 280 10.84 27.55 18.11
CA LYS A 280 10.65 28.45 16.93
C LYS A 280 12.00 28.86 16.31
N SER A 281 12.00 29.16 15.02
CA SER A 281 13.15 29.71 14.30
C SER A 281 13.58 31.07 14.89
N VAL A 282 14.87 31.38 14.82
CA VAL A 282 15.35 32.73 15.16
C VAL A 282 14.99 33.73 14.06
N THR A 283 14.86 35.01 14.43
CA THR A 283 14.55 36.07 13.46
C THR A 283 15.64 36.14 12.38
N ILE A 284 15.22 36.02 11.12
CA ILE A 284 16.12 36.11 9.97
C ILE A 284 16.61 37.55 9.86
N SER A 285 17.93 37.76 9.90
CA SER A 285 18.56 39.08 9.77
C SER A 285 19.24 39.20 8.41
N ALA A 286 18.95 40.27 7.67
CA ALA A 286 19.42 40.48 6.30
C ALA A 286 20.94 40.64 6.14
N SER A 287 21.69 40.87 7.23
CA SER A 287 23.12 41.24 7.20
C SER A 287 23.99 40.39 8.15
N GLY A 288 23.60 39.15 8.46
CA GLY A 288 24.29 38.33 9.45
C GLY A 288 25.52 37.61 8.88
N GLY A 289 26.71 37.87 9.44
CA GLY A 289 27.96 37.15 9.13
C GLY A 289 28.29 36.00 10.10
N GLY A 290 29.17 35.08 9.67
CA GLY A 290 29.54 33.84 10.38
C GLY A 290 28.93 32.58 9.73
N GLN A 291 29.36 31.38 10.16
CA GLN A 291 28.97 30.12 9.49
C GLN A 291 27.44 29.85 9.48
N GLY A 292 26.68 30.44 10.40
CA GLY A 292 25.21 30.44 10.45
C GLY A 292 24.57 31.80 10.17
N GLY A 293 25.23 32.66 9.40
CA GLY A 293 24.73 33.98 9.06
C GLY A 293 23.31 33.96 8.51
N SER A 294 22.45 34.85 8.99
CA SER A 294 21.05 35.07 8.59
C SER A 294 20.02 34.03 9.06
N THR A 295 20.37 32.74 9.21
CA THR A 295 19.42 31.68 9.61
C THR A 295 19.68 31.07 10.98
N GLY A 296 20.89 31.21 11.52
CA GLY A 296 21.39 30.38 12.62
C GLY A 296 21.84 29.00 12.13
N LEU A 297 22.69 28.32 12.92
CA LEU A 297 23.08 26.93 12.66
C LEU A 297 22.16 25.98 13.42
N TYR A 298 21.68 24.93 12.74
CA TYR A 298 20.83 23.89 13.33
C TYR A 298 21.51 22.53 13.20
N LYS A 299 21.54 21.75 14.28
CA LYS A 299 22.04 20.37 14.27
C LYS A 299 20.94 19.44 13.75
N ILE A 300 21.21 18.75 12.64
CA ILE A 300 20.30 17.76 12.06
C ILE A 300 20.79 16.35 12.42
N ASP A 301 20.24 15.80 13.49
CA ASP A 301 19.86 14.38 13.56
C ASP A 301 18.37 14.34 13.21
N LEU A 302 17.80 13.35 12.50
CA LEU A 302 16.40 13.51 12.07
C LEU A 302 15.44 13.70 13.28
N PRO A 303 14.66 14.81 13.33
CA PRO A 303 14.92 15.83 14.35
C PRO A 303 13.89 16.05 15.48
N ASP A 304 12.84 15.24 15.65
CA ASP A 304 11.72 15.71 16.48
C ASP A 304 11.29 14.72 17.57
N GLY A 305 11.32 13.40 17.34
CA GLY A 305 10.75 12.43 18.30
C GLY A 305 9.24 12.57 18.55
N ASP A 306 8.54 13.40 17.76
CA ASP A 306 7.11 13.74 17.88
C ASP A 306 6.23 13.04 16.83
N TYR A 307 6.77 12.06 16.11
CA TYR A 307 6.06 11.33 15.04
C TYR A 307 6.08 9.82 15.28
N ILE A 308 4.95 9.15 15.04
CA ILE A 308 4.88 7.69 14.94
C ILE A 308 5.06 7.32 13.47
N ILE A 309 6.02 6.45 13.21
CA ILE A 309 6.19 5.84 11.89
C ILE A 309 5.29 4.62 11.84
N ARG A 310 4.26 4.67 11.00
CA ARG A 310 3.33 3.56 10.79
C ARG A 310 3.34 3.07 9.34
N LYS A 311 2.82 1.87 9.14
CA LYS A 311 2.49 1.37 7.80
C LYS A 311 1.21 2.02 7.28
N LEU A 312 0.96 1.93 5.97
CA LEU A 312 -0.34 2.28 5.40
C LEU A 312 -1.47 1.51 6.08
N SER A 313 -2.61 2.18 6.31
CA SER A 313 -3.83 1.60 6.85
C SER A 313 -4.46 0.63 5.83
N PRO A 314 -5.36 -0.28 6.25
CA PRO A 314 -6.08 -1.12 5.30
C PRO A 314 -6.92 -0.33 4.29
N ILE A 315 -7.49 0.81 4.68
CA ILE A 315 -8.28 1.69 3.81
C ILE A 315 -7.36 2.38 2.79
N GLU A 316 -6.22 2.91 3.23
CA GLU A 316 -5.20 3.46 2.33
C GLU A 316 -4.72 2.40 1.33
N CYS A 317 -4.62 1.13 1.73
CA CYS A 317 -4.31 0.00 0.85
C CYS A 317 -5.46 -0.36 -0.13
N GLU A 318 -6.72 -0.20 0.26
CA GLU A 318 -7.88 -0.36 -0.64
C GLU A 318 -7.85 0.69 -1.74
N ARG A 319 -7.63 1.97 -1.37
CA ARG A 319 -7.46 3.08 -2.31
C ARG A 319 -6.29 2.86 -3.26
N LEU A 320 -5.18 2.26 -2.80
CA LEU A 320 -4.07 1.88 -3.67
C LEU A 320 -4.45 0.88 -4.76
N GLN A 321 -5.34 -0.06 -4.45
CA GLN A 321 -5.90 -0.99 -5.45
C GLN A 321 -7.11 -0.41 -6.18
N THR A 322 -7.42 0.88 -5.99
CA THR A 322 -8.59 1.57 -6.56
C THR A 322 -9.91 0.88 -6.17
N LEU A 323 -9.95 0.31 -4.97
CA LEU A 323 -11.17 -0.26 -4.38
C LEU A 323 -11.90 0.79 -3.53
N PRO A 324 -13.23 0.65 -3.37
CA PRO A 324 -13.98 1.45 -2.40
C PRO A 324 -13.43 1.30 -0.98
N ASP A 325 -13.62 2.34 -0.15
CA ASP A 325 -13.28 2.27 1.26
C ASP A 325 -14.11 1.18 1.95
N ASN A 326 -13.48 0.42 2.85
CA ASN A 326 -14.05 -0.71 3.61
C ASN A 326 -14.43 -1.93 2.77
N TYR A 327 -13.94 -2.03 1.53
CA TYR A 327 -14.17 -3.18 0.66
C TYR A 327 -13.73 -4.51 1.31
N THR A 328 -12.63 -4.52 2.05
CA THR A 328 -12.10 -5.72 2.74
C THR A 328 -12.43 -5.80 4.23
N GLU A 329 -13.29 -4.91 4.73
CA GLU A 329 -13.75 -4.98 6.12
C GLU A 329 -14.58 -6.25 6.36
N GLY A 330 -14.38 -6.89 7.52
CA GLY A 330 -15.03 -8.18 7.88
C GLY A 330 -14.02 -9.32 8.12
N VAL A 331 -12.74 -9.07 7.83
CA VAL A 331 -11.62 -9.95 8.17
C VAL A 331 -10.52 -9.19 8.94
N SER A 332 -9.59 -9.92 9.55
CA SER A 332 -8.51 -9.29 10.32
C SER A 332 -7.59 -8.45 9.43
N ASN A 333 -6.97 -7.40 10.00
CA ASN A 333 -6.06 -6.53 9.25
C ASN A 333 -4.95 -7.30 8.53
N THR A 334 -4.41 -8.36 9.14
CA THR A 334 -3.42 -9.24 8.50
C THR A 334 -3.95 -9.87 7.21
N GLN A 335 -5.20 -10.35 7.22
CA GLN A 335 -5.84 -10.90 6.03
C GLN A 335 -6.16 -9.80 5.01
N ARG A 336 -6.65 -8.63 5.45
CA ARG A 336 -6.88 -7.48 4.55
C ARG A 336 -5.64 -7.15 3.73
N TYR A 337 -4.48 -6.98 4.38
CA TYR A 337 -3.23 -6.72 3.66
C TYR A 337 -2.82 -7.85 2.71
N LYS A 338 -3.03 -9.12 3.12
CA LYS A 338 -2.74 -10.27 2.27
C LYS A 338 -3.57 -10.24 0.99
N GLN A 339 -4.87 -10.05 1.14
CA GLN A 339 -5.79 -10.03 0.00
C GLN A 339 -5.55 -8.81 -0.90
N LEU A 340 -5.32 -7.62 -0.34
CA LEU A 340 -5.00 -6.41 -1.12
C LEU A 340 -3.65 -6.50 -1.85
N GLY A 341 -2.67 -7.19 -1.25
CA GLY A 341 -1.38 -7.43 -1.90
C GLY A 341 -1.47 -8.40 -3.09
N ASN A 342 -2.41 -9.34 -3.07
CA ASN A 342 -2.66 -10.28 -4.15
C ASN A 342 -3.66 -9.76 -5.19
N GLY A 343 -4.64 -8.94 -4.78
CA GLY A 343 -5.69 -8.41 -5.63
C GLY A 343 -5.16 -7.50 -6.75
N TRP A 344 -6.04 -7.17 -7.69
CA TRP A 344 -5.73 -6.30 -8.83
C TRP A 344 -6.00 -4.83 -8.55
N THR A 345 -5.26 -3.97 -9.24
CA THR A 345 -5.62 -2.56 -9.36
C THR A 345 -6.84 -2.46 -10.27
N VAL A 346 -8.02 -2.25 -9.69
CA VAL A 346 -9.31 -2.37 -10.38
C VAL A 346 -9.41 -1.43 -11.59
N ASP A 347 -8.94 -0.19 -11.50
CA ASP A 347 -9.00 0.78 -12.60
C ASP A 347 -8.15 0.36 -13.81
N VAL A 348 -7.06 -0.40 -13.62
CA VAL A 348 -6.30 -0.96 -14.74
C VAL A 348 -7.12 -2.02 -15.47
N ILE A 349 -7.80 -2.89 -14.71
CA ILE A 349 -8.62 -3.95 -15.28
C ILE A 349 -9.85 -3.34 -15.98
N ALA A 350 -10.51 -2.36 -15.36
CA ALA A 350 -11.64 -1.66 -15.94
C ALA A 350 -11.26 -0.97 -17.27
N HIS A 351 -10.09 -0.33 -17.32
CA HIS A 351 -9.54 0.24 -18.56
C HIS A 351 -9.34 -0.81 -19.65
N ILE A 352 -8.80 -2.00 -19.33
CA ILE A 352 -8.65 -3.07 -20.32
C ILE A 352 -10.02 -3.56 -20.81
N LEU A 353 -10.96 -3.76 -19.88
CA LEU A 353 -12.29 -4.28 -20.18
C LEU A 353 -13.15 -3.29 -20.99
N SER A 354 -12.93 -1.98 -20.88
CA SER A 354 -13.67 -0.98 -21.67
C SER A 354 -13.41 -1.06 -23.19
N PHE A 355 -12.42 -1.84 -23.62
CA PHE A 355 -12.18 -2.12 -25.06
C PHE A 355 -13.02 -3.29 -25.59
N ILE A 356 -13.75 -4.01 -24.74
CA ILE A 356 -14.74 -5.01 -25.16
C ILE A 356 -15.94 -4.26 -25.75
N LYS A 357 -16.33 -4.67 -26.97
CA LYS A 357 -17.45 -4.09 -27.72
C LYS A 357 -18.66 -5.00 -27.74
#